data_AF-A0A931HSS2-F1
#
_entry.id   AF-A0A931HSS2-F1
#
_cell.length_a   1.000
_cell.length_b   1.000
_cell.length_c   1.000
_cell.angle_alpha   90.00
_cell.angle_beta   90.00
_cell.angle_gamma   90.00
#
_symmetry.space_group_name_H-M   'P 1'
#
loop_
_entity.id
_entity.type
_entity.pdbx_description
1 polymer ?
#
loop_
_entity_poly.entity_id
_entity_poly.type
_entity_poly.pdbx_seq_one_letter_code
_entity_poly.pdbx_strand_id
1 'polypeptide(L)'
;MKKYPFKKLVIENGITEEEYHHTMQLLENLDSTYQKEIEDGLLHHETLLIHFAGMLPYKLPVQQTISALEREGYFPDLMKKLKELSEE
;
A
#
# COMPACT_ATOMS: atom_id res chain seq x y z
N MET A 1 8.03 -15.94 12.63
CA MET A 1 7.56 -14.64 12.10
C MET A 1 6.79 -14.76 10.77
N LYS A 2 5.89 -15.75 10.59
CA LYS A 2 5.05 -15.84 9.37
C LYS A 2 3.78 -14.96 9.43
N LYS A 3 3.46 -14.39 10.60
CA LYS A 3 2.20 -13.67 10.84
C LYS A 3 2.25 -12.17 10.52
N TYR A 4 3.43 -11.56 10.43
CA TYR A 4 3.56 -10.10 10.25
C TYR A 4 4.69 -9.72 9.26
N PRO A 5 4.51 -10.01 7.95
CA PRO A 5 5.49 -9.68 6.92
C PRO A 5 5.74 -8.17 6.72
N PHE A 6 4.75 -7.29 6.85
CA PHE A 6 4.92 -5.84 6.73
C PHE A 6 5.66 -5.26 7.92
N LYS A 7 5.28 -5.64 9.15
CA LYS A 7 6.04 -5.23 10.36
C LYS A 7 7.49 -5.68 10.30
N LYS A 8 7.72 -6.88 9.78
CA LYS A 8 9.08 -7.40 9.53
C LYS A 8 9.81 -6.50 8.52
N LEU A 9 9.18 -6.15 7.41
CA LEU A 9 9.75 -5.29 6.37
C LEU A 9 10.11 -3.90 6.90
N VAL A 10 9.26 -3.31 7.74
CA VAL A 10 9.48 -2.02 8.43
C VAL A 10 10.74 -2.07 9.30
N ILE A 11 10.89 -3.14 10.10
CA ILE A 11 12.06 -3.32 10.97
C ILE A 11 13.34 -3.57 10.17
N GLU A 12 13.29 -4.49 9.20
CA GLU A 12 14.47 -4.89 8.41
C GLU A 12 15.02 -3.75 7.55
N ASN A 13 14.16 -2.86 7.05
CA ASN A 13 14.57 -1.73 6.23
C ASN A 13 14.83 -0.45 7.05
N GLY A 14 14.79 -0.52 8.39
CA GLY A 14 15.09 0.63 9.25
C GLY A 14 14.17 1.81 9.00
N ILE A 15 12.87 1.54 8.84
CA ILE A 15 11.85 2.56 8.69
C ILE A 15 11.67 3.28 10.02
N THR A 16 11.76 4.60 10.00
CA THR A 16 11.55 5.41 11.21
C THR A 16 10.07 5.44 11.59
N GLU A 17 9.77 5.83 12.82
CA GLU A 17 8.39 6.02 13.27
C GLU A 17 7.65 7.04 12.39
N GLU A 18 8.31 8.12 11.98
CA GLU A 18 7.75 9.13 11.09
C GLU A 18 7.46 8.56 9.69
N GLU A 19 8.40 7.84 9.09
CA GLU A 19 8.20 7.18 7.78
C GLU A 19 7.07 6.14 7.84
N TYR A 20 6.95 5.41 8.95
CA TYR A 20 5.86 4.47 9.18
C TYR A 20 4.51 5.20 9.26
N HIS A 21 4.41 6.27 10.05
CA HIS A 21 3.18 7.05 10.16
C HIS A 21 2.77 7.66 8.83
N HIS A 22 3.72 8.24 8.08
CA HIS A 22 3.45 8.75 6.72
C HIS A 22 2.98 7.64 5.78
N THR A 23 3.54 6.43 5.88
CA THR A 23 3.08 5.29 5.08
C THR A 23 1.65 4.90 5.44
N MET A 24 1.30 4.86 6.72
CA MET A 24 -0.07 4.54 7.16
C MET A 24 -1.07 5.62 6.70
N GLN A 25 -0.71 6.90 6.82
CA GLN A 25 -1.54 8.01 6.33
C GLN A 25 -1.71 7.98 4.81
N LEU A 26 -0.65 7.62 4.06
CA LEU A 26 -0.74 7.41 2.62
C LEU A 26 -1.76 6.32 2.29
N LEU A 27 -1.73 5.19 3.00
CA LEU A 27 -2.67 4.09 2.79
C LEU A 27 -4.12 4.49 3.11
N GLU A 28 -4.35 5.23 4.19
CA GLU A 28 -5.69 5.74 4.54
C GLU A 28 -6.24 6.67 3.46
N ASN A 29 -5.42 7.58 2.94
CA ASN A 29 -5.81 8.50 1.87
C ASN A 29 -6.09 7.77 0.56
N LEU A 30 -5.26 6.80 0.20
CA LEU A 30 -5.45 5.98 -1.01
C LEU A 30 -6.69 5.11 -0.90
N ASP A 31 -6.97 4.52 0.25
CA ASP A 31 -8.15 3.69 0.46
C ASP A 31 -9.42 4.53 0.38
N SER A 32 -9.45 5.69 1.06
CA SER A 32 -10.57 6.63 0.94
C SER A 32 -10.79 7.10 -0.50
N THR A 33 -9.71 7.33 -1.25
CA THR A 33 -9.81 7.71 -2.66
C THR A 33 -10.38 6.55 -3.48
N TYR A 34 -9.86 5.34 -3.29
CA TYR A 34 -10.30 4.15 -4.01
C TYR A 34 -11.77 3.81 -3.75
N GLN A 35 -12.22 3.85 -2.50
CA GLN A 35 -13.64 3.62 -2.18
C GLN A 35 -14.54 4.64 -2.87
N LYS A 36 -14.13 5.91 -2.90
CA LYS A 36 -14.86 6.95 -3.63
C LYS A 36 -14.86 6.70 -5.14
N GLU A 37 -13.73 6.30 -5.72
CA GLU A 37 -13.65 5.96 -7.14
C GLU A 37 -14.58 4.79 -7.50
N ILE A 38 -14.70 3.79 -6.62
CA ILE A 38 -15.67 2.68 -6.77
C ILE A 38 -17.11 3.19 -6.68
N GLU A 39 -17.42 4.03 -5.69
CA GLU A 39 -18.75 4.63 -5.51
C GLU A 39 -19.17 5.46 -6.73
N ASP A 40 -18.24 6.22 -7.30
CA ASP A 40 -18.43 7.04 -8.50
C ASP A 40 -18.44 6.21 -9.80
N GLY A 41 -18.17 4.90 -9.74
CA GLY A 41 -18.20 3.97 -10.87
C GLY A 41 -17.00 4.09 -11.82
N LEU A 42 -15.86 4.60 -11.33
CA LEU A 42 -14.62 4.68 -12.10
C LEU A 42 -14.00 3.29 -12.28
N LEU A 43 -13.40 3.08 -13.46
CA LEU A 43 -12.78 1.80 -13.84
C LEU A 43 -11.24 1.87 -13.86
N HIS A 44 -10.70 3.07 -13.94
CA HIS A 44 -9.28 3.37 -14.08
C HIS A 44 -8.73 3.88 -12.76
N HIS A 45 -7.73 3.19 -12.24
CA HIS A 45 -7.17 3.40 -10.89
C HIS A 45 -5.64 3.43 -10.89
N GLU A 46 -5.01 3.57 -12.06
CA GLU A 46 -3.55 3.52 -12.25
C GLU A 46 -2.85 4.64 -11.44
N THR A 47 -3.55 5.76 -11.24
CA THR A 47 -3.12 6.87 -10.39
C THR A 47 -2.86 6.43 -8.93
N LEU A 48 -3.58 5.44 -8.41
CA LEU A 48 -3.37 4.92 -7.06
C LEU A 48 -2.00 4.25 -6.93
N LEU A 49 -1.61 3.42 -7.91
CA LEU A 49 -0.32 2.74 -7.89
C LEU A 49 0.83 3.73 -8.10
N ILE A 50 0.67 4.69 -9.00
CA ILE A 50 1.66 5.75 -9.22
C ILE A 50 1.86 6.55 -7.93
N HIS A 51 0.77 6.95 -7.27
CA HIS A 51 0.82 7.71 -6.02
C HIS A 51 1.42 6.88 -4.88
N PHE A 52 1.04 5.61 -4.75
CA PHE A 52 1.62 4.68 -3.79
C PHE A 52 3.13 4.55 -3.99
N ALA A 53 3.59 4.23 -5.19
CA ALA A 53 5.02 4.05 -5.49
C ALA A 53 5.83 5.35 -5.34
N GLY A 54 5.24 6.50 -5.67
CA GLY A 54 5.90 7.81 -5.56
C GLY A 54 6.05 8.32 -4.13
N MET A 55 5.15 7.95 -3.23
CA MET A 55 5.13 8.44 -1.84
C MET A 55 5.62 7.41 -0.82
N LEU A 56 5.73 6.14 -1.20
CA LEU A 56 6.29 5.12 -0.33
C LEU A 56 7.77 5.44 -0.01
N PRO A 57 8.23 5.24 1.23
CA PRO A 57 9.64 5.40 1.57
C PRO A 57 10.52 4.57 0.63
N TYR A 58 11.58 5.17 0.08
CA TYR A 58 12.49 4.51 -0.89
C TYR A 58 13.12 3.21 -0.36
N LYS A 59 13.15 3.03 0.96
CA LYS A 59 13.65 1.83 1.64
C LYS A 59 12.67 0.65 1.57
N LEU A 60 11.40 0.89 1.25
CA LEU A 60 10.36 -0.13 1.12
C LEU A 60 10.16 -0.50 -0.36
N PRO A 61 10.42 -1.74 -0.77
CA PRO A 61 10.15 -2.18 -2.14
C PRO A 61 8.63 -2.25 -2.38
N VAL A 62 8.13 -1.57 -3.41
CA VAL A 62 6.69 -1.43 -3.71
C VAL A 62 5.95 -2.78 -3.73
N GLN A 63 6.38 -3.71 -4.60
CA GLN A 63 5.70 -5.02 -4.74
C GLN A 63 5.75 -5.87 -3.46
N GLN A 64 6.88 -5.84 -2.75
CA GLN A 64 7.00 -6.57 -1.47
C GLN A 64 6.10 -5.96 -0.40
N THR A 65 5.98 -4.64 -0.39
CA THR A 65 5.13 -3.90 0.55
C THR A 65 3.65 -4.19 0.31
N ILE A 66 3.19 -4.13 -0.95
CA ILE A 66 1.81 -4.51 -1.33
C ILE A 66 1.51 -5.94 -0.85
N SER A 67 2.38 -6.89 -1.19
CA SER A 67 2.21 -8.29 -0.79
C SER A 67 2.22 -8.49 0.73
N ALA A 68 3.02 -7.70 1.45
CA ALA A 68 3.14 -7.79 2.90
C ALA A 68 1.92 -7.20 3.60
N LEU A 69 1.42 -6.06 3.13
CA LEU A 69 0.20 -5.41 3.62
C LEU A 69 -1.03 -6.28 3.36
N GLU A 70 -1.17 -6.83 2.15
CA GLU A 70 -2.23 -7.77 1.77
C GLU A 70 -2.28 -8.97 2.74
N ARG A 71 -1.12 -9.59 3.02
CA ARG A 71 -1.02 -10.75 3.91
C ARG A 71 -1.31 -10.43 5.38
N GLU A 72 -1.10 -9.19 5.81
CA GLU A 72 -1.46 -8.75 7.16
C GLU A 72 -2.91 -8.26 7.26
N GLY A 73 -3.63 -8.15 6.13
CA GLY A 73 -5.03 -7.72 6.08
C GLY A 73 -5.24 -6.21 6.16
N TYR A 74 -4.21 -5.42 5.86
CA TYR A 74 -4.34 -3.96 5.76
C TYR A 74 -5.03 -3.60 4.44
N PHE A 75 -6.06 -2.75 4.51
CA PHE A 75 -6.79 -2.18 3.36
C PHE A 75 -7.00 -3.21 2.23
N PRO A 76 -7.74 -4.31 2.50
CA PRO A 76 -7.74 -5.50 1.65
C PRO A 76 -8.15 -5.23 0.20
N ASP A 77 -9.15 -4.37 -0.03
CA ASP A 77 -9.63 -4.04 -1.36
C ASP A 77 -8.60 -3.19 -2.12
N LEU A 78 -8.05 -2.16 -1.47
CA LEU A 78 -6.96 -1.35 -2.03
C LEU A 78 -5.73 -2.22 -2.37
N MET A 79 -5.29 -3.08 -1.46
CA MET A 79 -4.11 -3.92 -1.67
C MET A 79 -4.32 -4.90 -2.83
N LYS A 80 -5.51 -5.49 -2.93
CA LYS A 80 -5.88 -6.35 -4.06
C LYS A 80 -5.80 -5.57 -5.38
N LYS A 81 -6.33 -4.35 -5.42
CA LYS A 81 -6.29 -3.53 -6.64
C LYS A 81 -4.87 -3.07 -6.98
N LEU A 82 -4.09 -2.62 -6.01
CA LEU A 82 -2.69 -2.22 -6.22
C LEU A 82 -1.83 -3.39 -6.73
N LYS A 83 -2.11 -4.60 -6.24
CA LYS A 83 -1.43 -5.81 -6.71
C LYS A 83 -1.77 -6.12 -8.16
N GLU A 84 -3.06 -6.10 -8.51
CA GLU A 84 -3.54 -6.26 -9.89
C GLU A 84 -2.86 -5.27 -10.84
N LEU A 85 -2.84 -3.98 -10.49
CA LEU A 85 -2.20 -2.93 -11.29
C LEU A 85 -0.67 -3.08 -11.38
N SER A 86 -0.02 -3.76 -10.43
CA SER A 86 1.43 -3.96 -10.42
C SER A 86 1.89 -5.15 -11.28
N GLU A 87 0.94 -5.95 -11.76
CA GLU A 87 1.15 -7.15 -12.59
C GLU A 87 0.73 -6.94 -14.06
N GLU A 88 0.06 -5.82 -14.38
CA GLU A 88 -0.29 -5.37 -15.75
C GLU A 88 0.90 -4.76 -16.50
#